data_AF-A0A7S1G5V9-F1
#
_entry.id   AF-A0A7S1G5V9-F1
#
_cell.length_a   1.000
_cell.length_b   1.000
_cell.length_c   1.000
_cell.angle_alpha   90.00
_cell.angle_beta   90.00
_cell.angle_gamma   90.00
#
_symmetry.space_group_name_H-M   'P 1'
#
loop_
_entity.id
_entity.type
_entity.pdbx_description
1 polymer ?
#
loop_
_entity_poly.entity_id
_entity_poly.type
_entity_poly.pdbx_seq_one_letter_code
_entity_poly.pdbx_strand_id
1 'polypeptide(L)'
;GRDNIVVRSLLGQLVVSNFQELRDDLCDIAENVVRTVKRQGEIVSYGEEQRGGGALWCADPDAFGVAVCTVDGQMFGFGDHDEDVPLMSTVKPLLYALAMHEAGPETLGRWVSSEPTSLDPNGFGLLEPEQVKRGDEDDGDDDR
;
A
#
# COMPACT_ATOMS: atom_id res chain seq x y z
N GLY A 1 -6.23 12.78 -29.81
CA GLY A 1 -6.30 11.34 -30.11
C GLY A 1 -5.59 10.65 -28.98
N ARG A 2 -6.25 9.73 -28.26
CA ARG A 2 -5.69 9.10 -27.07
C ARG A 2 -4.36 8.44 -27.41
N ASP A 3 -3.32 8.74 -26.63
CA ASP A 3 -2.01 8.12 -26.76
C ASP A 3 -2.17 6.60 -26.70
N ASN A 4 -1.83 5.93 -27.79
CA ASN A 4 -1.96 4.49 -27.89
C ASN A 4 -0.83 3.83 -27.11
N ILE A 5 -1.18 3.08 -26.05
CA ILE A 5 -0.21 2.40 -25.18
C ILE A 5 0.69 1.41 -25.95
N VAL A 6 0.18 0.80 -27.02
CA VAL A 6 0.96 -0.09 -27.89
C VAL A 6 2.07 0.69 -28.59
N VAL A 7 1.75 1.89 -29.10
CA VAL A 7 2.74 2.75 -29.76
C VAL A 7 3.78 3.23 -28.75
N ARG A 8 3.35 3.68 -27.56
CA ARG A 8 4.25 4.10 -26.49
C ARG A 8 5.20 2.97 -26.05
N SER A 9 4.70 1.75 -25.96
CA SER A 9 5.50 0.56 -25.64
C SER A 9 6.58 0.30 -26.69
N LEU A 10 6.23 0.32 -27.98
CA LEU A 10 7.18 0.10 -29.07
C LEU A 10 8.24 1.20 -29.19
N LEU A 11 7.90 2.43 -28.78
CA LEU A 11 8.81 3.59 -28.81
C LEU A 11 9.63 3.77 -27.52
N GLY A 12 9.47 2.90 -26.51
CA GLY A 12 10.14 3.05 -25.21
C GLY A 12 9.69 4.30 -24.43
N GLN A 13 8.44 4.74 -24.63
CA GLN A 13 7.82 5.92 -24.02
C GLN A 13 6.87 5.56 -22.87
N LEU A 14 7.03 4.38 -22.30
CA LEU A 14 6.41 4.02 -21.03
C LEU A 14 7.13 4.76 -19.89
N VAL A 15 6.45 4.90 -18.76
CA VAL A 15 6.92 5.62 -17.56
C VAL A 15 8.29 5.12 -17.11
N VAL A 16 8.56 3.82 -17.24
CA VAL A 16 9.91 3.25 -17.12
C VAL A 16 10.36 2.79 -18.50
N SER A 17 11.26 3.56 -19.11
CA SER A 17 11.76 3.31 -20.46
C SER A 17 12.64 2.05 -20.54
N ASN A 18 13.53 1.83 -19.57
CA ASN A 18 14.34 0.61 -19.46
C ASN A 18 13.84 -0.31 -18.36
N PHE A 19 12.68 -0.93 -18.58
CA PHE A 19 12.06 -1.80 -17.58
C PHE A 19 12.86 -3.08 -17.28
N GLN A 20 13.72 -3.54 -18.21
CA GLN A 20 14.53 -4.73 -17.94
C GLN A 20 15.65 -4.45 -16.93
N GLU A 21 16.34 -3.32 -17.04
CA GLU A 21 17.33 -2.91 -16.03
C GLU A 21 16.70 -2.79 -14.64
N LEU A 22 15.51 -2.16 -14.54
CA LEU A 22 14.78 -2.11 -13.27
C LEU A 22 14.43 -3.52 -12.74
N ARG A 23 14.08 -4.45 -13.63
CA ARG A 23 13.77 -5.83 -13.23
C ARG A 23 15.00 -6.56 -12.71
N ASP A 24 16.14 -6.39 -13.36
CA ASP A 24 17.40 -6.98 -12.94
C ASP A 24 17.81 -6.45 -11.56
N ASP A 25 17.71 -5.13 -11.34
CA ASP A 25 17.94 -4.50 -10.03
C ASP A 25 16.98 -5.03 -8.96
N LEU A 26 15.69 -5.15 -9.28
CA LEU A 26 14.68 -5.67 -8.34
C LEU A 26 14.93 -7.15 -8.01
N CYS A 27 15.34 -7.96 -8.99
CA CYS A 27 15.76 -9.34 -8.76
C CYS A 27 16.95 -9.40 -7.80
N ASP A 28 17.99 -8.61 -8.04
CA ASP A 28 19.19 -8.58 -7.19
C ASP A 28 18.87 -8.17 -5.75
N ILE A 29 18.00 -7.16 -5.57
CA ILE A 29 17.52 -6.73 -4.25
C ILE A 29 16.74 -7.86 -3.58
N ALA A 30 15.78 -8.47 -4.28
CA ALA A 30 14.95 -9.52 -3.71
C ALA A 30 15.78 -10.76 -3.33
N GLU A 31 16.72 -11.18 -4.17
CA GLU A 31 17.67 -12.25 -3.86
C GLU A 31 18.54 -11.91 -2.65
N ASN A 32 19.01 -10.67 -2.55
CA ASN A 32 19.82 -10.23 -1.42
C ASN A 32 19.01 -10.31 -0.11
N VAL A 33 17.74 -9.89 -0.12
CA VAL A 33 16.85 -10.01 1.04
C VAL A 33 16.70 -11.47 1.46
N VAL A 34 16.40 -12.37 0.51
CA VAL A 34 16.23 -13.81 0.78
C VAL A 34 17.50 -14.43 1.38
N ARG A 35 18.69 -13.99 0.93
CA ARG A 35 19.98 -14.53 1.42
C ARG A 35 20.43 -13.94 2.76
N THR A 36 20.14 -12.67 3.04
CA THR A 36 20.73 -11.94 4.17
C THR A 36 19.82 -11.81 5.38
N VAL A 37 18.51 -11.77 5.17
CA VAL A 37 17.55 -11.60 6.27
C VAL A 37 17.33 -12.93 6.96
N LYS A 38 17.63 -12.97 8.26
CA LYS A 38 17.30 -14.12 9.09
C LYS A 38 15.79 -14.17 9.29
N ARG A 39 15.17 -15.30 8.94
CA ARG A 39 13.74 -15.58 9.15
C ARG A 39 13.46 -15.76 10.65
N GLN A 40 13.27 -14.64 11.36
CA GLN A 40 13.08 -14.60 12.82
C GLN A 40 11.73 -13.98 13.22
N GLY A 41 10.78 -13.92 12.29
CA GLY A 41 9.41 -13.47 12.56
C GLY A 41 8.51 -14.61 13.01
N GLU A 42 7.47 -14.28 13.77
CA GLU A 42 6.36 -15.17 14.06
C GLU A 42 5.19 -14.80 13.14
N ILE A 43 4.46 -15.80 12.64
CA ILE A 43 3.21 -15.55 11.91
C ILE A 43 2.25 -14.88 12.89
N VAL A 44 1.73 -13.72 12.51
CA VAL A 44 0.79 -12.97 13.34
C VAL A 44 -0.44 -13.84 13.60
N SER A 45 -0.67 -14.16 14.87
CA SER A 45 -1.89 -14.83 15.34
C SER A 45 -2.68 -13.86 16.22
N TYR A 46 -3.94 -13.65 15.88
CA TYR A 46 -4.90 -13.01 16.78
C TYR A 46 -5.65 -14.14 17.51
N GLY A 47 -5.58 -14.21 18.84
CA GLY A 47 -6.37 -15.17 19.64
C GLY A 47 -7.88 -14.98 19.37
N GLU A 48 -8.74 -15.99 19.38
CA GLU A 48 -8.69 -17.32 20.01
C GLU A 48 -9.01 -18.45 19.00
N GLU A 49 -8.47 -19.61 19.34
CA GLU A 49 -8.97 -20.95 19.07
C GLU A 49 -10.49 -21.02 18.80
N GLN A 50 -10.90 -21.79 17.77
CA GLN A 50 -12.28 -22.12 17.36
C GLN A 50 -12.91 -21.28 16.21
N ARG A 51 -12.37 -21.43 15.00
CA ARG A 51 -13.12 -21.88 13.79
C ARG A 51 -12.23 -21.81 12.54
N GLY A 52 -11.39 -22.83 12.37
CA GLY A 52 -10.66 -23.12 11.11
C GLY A 52 -9.62 -22.06 10.75
N GLY A 53 -8.34 -22.41 10.81
CA GLY A 53 -7.20 -21.55 10.53
C GLY A 53 -7.48 -20.51 9.43
N GLY A 54 -7.51 -19.23 9.82
CA GLY A 54 -7.61 -18.13 8.87
C GLY A 54 -6.44 -18.13 7.91
N ALA A 55 -6.55 -17.43 6.78
CA ALA A 55 -5.56 -17.48 5.69
C ALA A 55 -4.10 -17.26 6.14
N LEU A 56 -3.85 -16.46 7.19
CA LEU A 56 -2.51 -16.27 7.76
C LEU A 56 -1.98 -17.48 8.54
N TRP A 57 -2.84 -18.23 9.24
CA TRP A 57 -2.43 -19.40 10.03
C TRP A 57 -1.96 -20.56 9.14
N CYS A 58 -2.52 -20.65 7.94
CA CYS A 58 -2.14 -21.67 6.95
C CYS A 58 -1.07 -21.17 5.98
N ALA A 59 -0.59 -19.93 6.12
CA ALA A 59 0.43 -19.38 5.25
C ALA A 59 1.76 -20.11 5.46
N ASP A 60 2.50 -20.33 4.37
CA ASP A 60 3.85 -20.87 4.43
C ASP A 60 4.77 -19.84 5.13
N PRO A 61 5.39 -20.17 6.29
CA PRO A 61 6.30 -19.26 6.98
C PRO A 61 7.54 -18.91 6.16
N ASP A 62 7.84 -19.70 5.13
CA ASP A 62 8.98 -19.53 4.24
C ASP A 62 8.66 -18.77 2.95
N ALA A 63 7.38 -18.45 2.70
CA ALA A 63 6.94 -17.72 1.51
C ALA A 63 7.46 -16.28 1.47
N PHE A 64 7.93 -15.87 0.30
CA PHE A 64 8.39 -14.51 0.04
C PHE A 64 8.12 -14.11 -1.41
N GLY A 65 7.30 -13.08 -1.60
CA GLY A 65 6.92 -12.57 -2.91
C GLY A 65 7.13 -11.06 -3.03
N VAL A 66 7.51 -10.61 -4.22
CA VAL A 66 7.52 -9.19 -4.59
C VAL A 66 6.76 -9.03 -5.90
N ALA A 67 5.78 -8.12 -5.92
CA ALA A 67 5.04 -7.75 -7.12
C ALA A 67 5.14 -6.24 -7.35
N VAL A 68 5.41 -5.84 -8.59
CA VAL A 68 5.52 -4.44 -9.01
C VAL A 68 4.65 -4.22 -10.23
N CYS A 69 3.90 -3.12 -10.23
CA CYS A 69 3.10 -2.65 -11.36
C CYS A 69 3.30 -1.14 -11.52
N THR A 70 3.72 -0.70 -12.71
CA THR A 70 3.86 0.73 -13.02
C THR A 70 2.51 1.33 -13.45
N VAL A 71 2.40 2.67 -13.46
CA VAL A 71 1.19 3.37 -13.91
C VAL A 71 0.84 3.13 -15.39
N ASP A 72 1.80 2.67 -16.19
CA ASP A 72 1.59 2.26 -17.59
C ASP A 72 1.36 0.74 -17.75
N GLY A 73 1.26 -0.01 -16.65
CA GLY A 73 0.96 -1.44 -16.65
C GLY A 73 2.15 -2.36 -16.90
N GLN A 74 3.38 -1.88 -16.73
CA GLN A 74 4.56 -2.75 -16.77
C GLN A 74 4.62 -3.53 -15.45
N MET A 75 4.69 -4.86 -15.53
CA MET A 75 4.59 -5.75 -14.37
C MET A 75 5.83 -6.60 -14.18
N PHE A 76 6.19 -6.82 -12.92
CA PHE A 76 7.27 -7.70 -12.48
C PHE A 76 6.83 -8.48 -11.24
N GLY A 77 7.23 -9.75 -11.19
CA GLY A 77 7.00 -10.65 -10.06
C GLY A 77 8.27 -11.43 -9.73
N PHE A 78 8.50 -11.65 -8.44
CA PHE A 78 9.60 -12.46 -7.89
C PHE A 78 9.08 -13.34 -6.75
N GLY A 79 9.57 -14.59 -6.67
CA GLY A 79 9.17 -15.52 -5.62
C GLY A 79 7.67 -15.85 -5.66
N ASP A 80 7.05 -15.97 -4.48
CA ASP A 80 5.66 -16.41 -4.28
C ASP A 80 4.63 -15.29 -4.49
N HIS A 81 4.85 -14.44 -5.50
CA HIS A 81 4.07 -13.23 -5.78
C HIS A 81 2.62 -13.46 -6.22
N ASP A 82 2.29 -14.68 -6.67
CA ASP A 82 0.95 -15.07 -7.10
C ASP A 82 0.14 -15.75 -5.97
N GLU A 83 0.69 -15.91 -4.77
CA GLU A 83 -0.01 -16.47 -3.62
C GLU A 83 -1.00 -15.47 -3.00
N ASP A 84 -2.21 -15.95 -2.70
CA ASP A 84 -3.26 -15.11 -2.10
C ASP A 84 -2.97 -14.85 -0.61
N VAL A 85 -2.96 -13.58 -0.23
CA VAL A 85 -2.80 -13.14 1.17
C VAL A 85 -3.94 -12.20 1.59
N PRO A 86 -4.40 -12.24 2.85
CA PRO A 86 -5.41 -11.29 3.32
C PRO A 86 -4.81 -9.88 3.39
N LEU A 87 -5.57 -8.87 2.97
CA LEU A 87 -5.12 -7.47 2.95
C LEU A 87 -4.80 -6.92 4.37
N MET A 88 -5.47 -7.39 5.41
CA MET A 88 -5.27 -6.91 6.79
C MET A 88 -5.31 -5.37 6.87
N SER A 89 -4.45 -4.74 7.67
CA SER A 89 -4.40 -3.28 7.81
C SER A 89 -4.01 -2.53 6.52
N THR A 90 -3.47 -3.21 5.50
CA THR A 90 -3.12 -2.56 4.21
C THR A 90 -4.34 -2.08 3.44
N VAL A 91 -5.55 -2.54 3.79
CA VAL A 91 -6.81 -2.07 3.17
C VAL A 91 -7.20 -0.66 3.62
N LYS A 92 -6.68 -0.16 4.74
CA LYS A 92 -7.12 1.11 5.35
C LYS A 92 -6.96 2.32 4.41
N PRO A 93 -5.84 2.52 3.68
CA PRO A 93 -5.73 3.60 2.71
C PRO A 93 -6.76 3.51 1.58
N LEU A 94 -7.09 2.29 1.11
CA LEU A 94 -8.10 2.08 0.07
C LEU A 94 -9.50 2.48 0.56
N LEU A 95 -9.87 2.07 1.79
CA LEU A 95 -11.14 2.45 2.40
C LEU A 95 -11.22 3.95 2.67
N TYR A 96 -10.11 4.58 3.08
CA TYR A 96 -10.03 6.02 3.28
C TYR A 96 -10.22 6.78 1.95
N ALA A 97 -9.57 6.34 0.87
CA ALA A 97 -9.74 6.94 -0.46
C ALA A 97 -11.18 6.80 -0.97
N LEU A 98 -11.82 5.64 -0.75
CA LEU A 98 -13.23 5.43 -1.09
C LEU A 98 -14.15 6.36 -0.28
N ALA A 99 -13.96 6.44 1.03
CA ALA A 99 -14.73 7.32 1.89
C ALA A 99 -14.53 8.80 1.52
N MET A 100 -13.30 9.19 1.14
CA MET A 100 -12.99 10.53 0.68
C MET A 100 -13.68 10.84 -0.65
N HIS A 101 -13.75 9.87 -1.58
CA HIS A 101 -14.46 10.03 -2.84
C HIS A 101 -15.98 10.17 -2.64
N GLU A 102 -16.57 9.41 -1.71
CA GLU A 102 -18.02 9.40 -1.47
C GLU A 102 -18.51 10.55 -0.59
N ALA A 103 -17.82 10.85 0.51
CA ALA A 103 -18.27 11.81 1.53
C ALA A 103 -17.61 13.19 1.43
N GLY A 104 -16.52 13.29 0.66
CA GLY A 104 -15.70 14.49 0.56
C GLY A 104 -14.80 14.72 1.79
N PRO A 105 -13.79 15.60 1.66
CA PRO A 105 -12.78 15.83 2.70
C PRO A 105 -13.37 16.45 3.97
N GLU A 106 -14.30 17.40 3.86
CA GLU A 106 -14.90 18.06 5.02
C GLU A 106 -15.67 17.10 5.93
N THR A 107 -16.47 16.20 5.34
CA THR A 107 -17.26 15.24 6.11
C THR A 107 -16.34 14.21 6.75
N LEU A 108 -15.37 13.68 5.99
CA LEU A 108 -14.45 12.65 6.49
C LEU A 108 -13.54 13.19 7.60
N GLY A 109 -13.05 14.42 7.45
CA GLY A 109 -12.18 15.10 8.41
C GLY A 109 -12.81 15.35 9.78
N ARG A 110 -14.14 15.25 9.91
CA ARG A 110 -14.84 15.29 11.21
C ARG A 110 -14.71 13.99 12.00
N TRP A 111 -14.40 12.88 11.34
CA TRP A 111 -14.36 11.55 11.93
C TRP A 111 -12.94 11.00 12.05
N VAL A 112 -12.11 11.24 11.03
CA VAL A 112 -10.74 10.72 10.94
C VAL A 112 -9.82 11.85 10.49
N SER A 113 -8.80 12.14 11.29
CA SER A 113 -7.76 13.11 10.91
C SER A 113 -6.72 12.47 9.98
N SER A 114 -6.02 13.31 9.22
CA SER A 114 -4.92 12.90 8.35
C SER A 114 -3.54 13.01 8.99
N GLU A 115 -3.44 13.62 10.18
CA GLU A 115 -2.16 13.82 10.85
C GLU A 115 -1.66 12.53 11.53
N PRO A 116 -0.38 12.17 11.37
CA PRO A 116 0.18 11.01 12.03
C PRO A 116 0.22 11.23 13.54
N THR A 117 0.11 10.14 14.30
CA THR A 117 0.12 10.19 15.77
C THR A 117 1.23 9.30 16.32
N SER A 118 1.73 9.65 17.51
CA SER A 118 2.63 8.81 18.30
C SER A 118 1.89 7.99 19.36
N LEU A 119 0.55 7.91 19.26
CA LEU A 119 -0.26 7.11 20.17
C LEU A 119 -0.05 5.62 19.90
N ASP A 120 -0.32 4.79 20.91
CA ASP A 120 -0.30 3.34 20.74
C ASP A 120 -1.31 2.93 19.65
N PRO A 121 -0.86 2.30 18.55
CA PRO A 121 -1.75 1.88 17.46
C PRO A 121 -2.77 0.82 17.87
N ASN A 122 -2.56 0.13 19.01
CA ASN A 122 -3.51 -0.82 19.60
C ASN A 122 -4.32 -0.22 20.76
N GLY A 123 -4.05 1.04 21.11
CA GLY A 123 -4.74 1.76 22.17
C GLY A 123 -6.04 2.40 21.68
N PHE A 124 -6.96 2.67 22.62
CA PHE A 124 -8.22 3.37 22.36
C PHE A 124 -8.09 4.89 22.58
N GLY A 125 -7.03 5.50 22.05
CA GLY A 125 -6.75 6.94 22.20
C GLY A 125 -7.35 7.76 21.06
N LEU A 126 -7.93 8.92 21.38
CA LEU A 126 -8.25 9.96 20.41
C LEU A 126 -7.24 11.10 20.53
N LEU A 127 -7.02 11.83 19.43
CA LEU A 127 -6.31 13.10 19.49
C LEU A 127 -7.15 14.12 20.27
N GLU A 128 -6.49 14.93 21.09
CA GLU A 128 -7.17 16.03 21.75
C GLU A 128 -7.61 17.08 20.72
N PRO A 129 -8.71 17.82 20.93
CA PRO A 129 -9.23 18.80 19.97
C PRO A 129 -8.19 19.85 19.52
N GLU A 130 -7.25 20.21 20.39
CA GLU A 130 -6.17 21.17 20.10
C GLU A 130 -5.13 20.62 19.10
N GLN A 131 -5.06 19.30 18.95
CA GLN A 131 -4.16 18.60 18.04
C GLN A 131 -4.84 18.29 16.69
N VAL A 132 -6.14 18.58 16.56
CA VAL A 132 -6.88 18.39 15.31
C VAL A 132 -6.87 19.70 14.53
N LYS A 133 -5.98 19.83 13.54
CA LYS A 133 -6.15 20.87 12.52
C LYS A 133 -7.42 20.54 11.70
N ARG A 134 -8.42 21.39 11.81
CA ARG A 134 -9.56 21.37 10.87
C ARG A 134 -8.98 21.72 9.50
N GLY A 135 -9.28 20.89 8.50
CA GLY A 135 -8.82 21.07 7.13
C GLY A 135 -9.00 22.53 6.71
N ASP A 136 -7.91 23.09 6.18
CA ASP A 136 -7.79 24.51 5.86
C ASP A 136 -8.99 25.01 5.03
N GLU A 137 -9.55 26.15 5.45
CA GLU A 137 -10.38 27.00 4.60
C GLU A 137 -9.49 27.50 3.44
N ASP A 138 -9.48 26.77 2.32
CA ASP A 138 -8.93 27.26 1.05
C ASP A 138 -10.01 28.14 0.36
N ASP A 139 -10.32 29.27 1.00
CA ASP A 139 -11.04 30.40 0.38
C ASP A 139 -10.01 31.50 0.10
N GLY A 140 -9.35 31.35 -1.04
CA GLY A 140 -8.33 32.27 -1.53
C GLY A 140 -8.36 32.42 -3.04
N ASP A 141 -9.54 32.69 -3.62
CA ASP A 141 -9.63 33.45 -4.87
C ASP A 141 -8.87 34.78 -4.67
N ASP A 142 -7.63 34.89 -5.15
CA ASP A 142 -7.00 36.17 -5.45
C ASP A 142 -6.75 36.23 -6.96
N ASP A 143 -7.79 36.71 -7.66
CA ASP A 143 -7.67 37.34 -8.97
C ASP A 143 -6.60 38.44 -8.92
N ARG A 144 -5.40 38.16 -9.44
CA ARG A 144 -4.50 39.16 -10.06
C ARG A 144 -3.67 38.58 -11.20
#